data_AF-A0A1V5BL60-F1
#
_entry.id   AF-A0A1V5BL60-F1
#
_cell.length_a   1.000
_cell.length_b   1.000
_cell.length_c   1.000
_cell.angle_alpha   90.00
_cell.angle_beta   90.00
_cell.angle_gamma   90.00
#
_symmetry.space_group_name_H-M   'P 1'
#
loop_
_entity.id
_entity.type
_entity.pdbx_description
1 polymer ?
#
loop_
_entity_poly.entity_id
_entity_poly.type
_entity_poly.pdbx_seq_one_letter_code
_entity_poly.pdbx_strand_id
1 'polypeptide(L)' 'MRVIITEHARKRLRDMRQERITIGDIINVASGIPGRIPTATRFRGFFSKTGRVFDIVAKDIPGGRLVITIIGK' A
#
# COMPACT_ATOMS: atom_id res chain seq x y z
N MET A 1 -8.92 2.41 11.49
CA MET A 1 -8.54 1.06 11.01
C MET A 1 -7.02 0.91 11.08
N ARG A 2 -6.48 -0.16 11.67
CA ARG A 2 -5.03 -0.41 11.69
C ARG A 2 -4.55 -0.84 10.30
N VAL A 3 -3.48 -0.22 9.79
CA VAL A 3 -2.78 -0.66 8.57
C VAL A 3 -1.56 -1.49 8.97
N ILE A 4 -1.38 -2.64 8.33
CA ILE A 4 -0.29 -3.58 8.57
C ILE A 4 0.50 -3.70 7.27
N ILE A 5 1.74 -3.25 7.26
CA ILE A 5 2.61 -3.36 6.08
C ILE A 5 3.45 -4.61 6.23
N THR A 6 3.36 -5.53 5.27
CA THR A 6 4.16 -6.75 5.29
C THR A 6 5.66 -6.45 5.16
N GLU A 7 6.49 -7.37 5.64
CA GLU A 7 7.94 -7.31 5.40
C GLU A 7 8.27 -7.34 3.89
N HIS A 8 7.49 -8.06 3.09
CA HIS A 8 7.62 -8.03 1.63
C HIS A 8 7.41 -6.60 1.08
N ALA A 9 6.32 -5.94 1.46
CA ALA A 9 6.05 -4.56 1.07
C ALA A 9 7.14 -3.58 1.57
N ARG A 10 7.67 -3.76 2.79
CA ARG A 10 8.79 -2.95 3.30
C ARG A 10 10.06 -3.12 2.49
N LYS A 11 10.42 -4.35 2.10
CA LYS A 11 11.60 -4.61 1.26
C LYS A 11 11.49 -3.91 -0.09
N ARG A 12 10.30 -3.92 -0.70
CA ARG A 12 10.02 -3.28 -1.99
C ARG A 12 10.32 -1.79 -1.99
N LEU A 13 10.14 -1.08 -0.87
CA LEU A 13 10.45 0.35 -0.77
C LEU A 13 11.93 0.70 -0.97
N ARG A 14 12.83 -0.30 -0.92
CA ARG A 14 14.25 -0.13 -1.23
C ARG A 14 14.56 -0.25 -2.72
N ASP A 15 13.63 -0.76 -3.53
CA ASP A 15 13.80 -0.86 -4.98
C ASP A 15 13.69 0.53 -5.61
N MET A 16 14.56 0.85 -6.58
CA MET A 16 14.49 2.12 -7.34
C MET A 16 13.11 2.39 -7.96
N ARG A 17 12.42 1.33 -8.37
CA ARG A 17 11.06 1.41 -8.92
C ARG A 17 10.04 1.95 -7.91
N GLN A 18 10.32 1.84 -6.62
CA GLN A 18 9.47 2.31 -5.52
C GLN A 18 10.02 3.57 -4.85
N GLU A 19 11.11 4.13 -5.37
CA GLU A 19 11.77 5.30 -4.79
C GLU A 19 10.76 6.45 -4.63
N ARG A 20 10.87 7.20 -3.53
CA ARG A 20 9.97 8.31 -3.16
C ARG A 20 8.52 7.91 -2.83
N ILE A 21 8.25 6.63 -2.65
CA ILE A 21 7.04 6.15 -1.98
C ILE A 21 7.39 5.93 -0.51
N THR A 22 6.68 6.59 0.40
CA THR A 22 6.92 6.48 1.84
C THR A 22 5.93 5.54 2.51
N ILE A 23 6.28 5.07 3.72
CA ILE A 23 5.33 4.37 4.59
C ILE A 23 4.10 5.23 4.87
N GLY A 24 4.27 6.54 5.02
CA GLY A 24 3.16 7.48 5.22
C GLY A 24 2.18 7.48 4.04
N ASP A 25 2.69 7.46 2.80
CA ASP A 25 1.85 7.36 1.60
C ASP A 25 1.02 6.08 1.61
N ILE A 26 1.65 4.95 1.93
CA ILE A 26 0.99 3.63 2.01
C ILE A 26 -0.12 3.62 3.08
N ILE A 27 0.16 4.14 4.27
CA ILE A 27 -0.81 4.21 5.37
C ILE A 27 -2.00 5.08 4.96
N ASN A 28 -1.74 6.24 4.37
CA ASN A 28 -2.79 7.16 3.92
C ASN A 28 -3.72 6.50 2.90
N VAL A 29 -3.16 5.91 1.84
CA VAL A 29 -3.97 5.29 0.78
C VAL A 29 -4.71 4.05 1.27
N ALA A 30 -4.07 3.20 2.08
CA ALA A 30 -4.70 2.00 2.61
C ALA A 30 -5.83 2.33 3.59
N SER A 31 -5.66 3.37 4.42
CA SER A 31 -6.70 3.83 5.36
C SER A 31 -7.89 4.47 4.64
N GLY A 32 -7.66 5.08 3.48
CA GLY A 32 -8.70 5.75 2.69
C GLY A 32 -9.57 4.82 1.85
N ILE A 33 -9.19 3.56 1.62
CA ILE A 33 -10.03 2.63 0.86
C ILE A 33 -11.30 2.29 1.66
N PRO A 34 -12.50 2.58 1.16
CA PRO A 34 -13.73 2.28 1.88
C PRO A 34 -14.07 0.78 1.84
N GLY A 35 -14.92 0.36 2.77
CA GLY A 35 -15.44 -1.00 2.82
C GLY A 35 -14.42 -2.05 3.27
N ARG A 36 -14.85 -3.31 3.24
CA ARG A 36 -14.04 -4.48 3.58
C ARG A 36 -13.43 -5.07 2.31
N ILE A 37 -12.15 -5.46 2.38
CA ILE A 37 -11.40 -6.06 1.28
C ILE A 37 -11.18 -7.56 1.61
N PRO A 38 -12.12 -8.46 1.30
CA PRO A 38 -12.06 -9.87 1.73
C PRO A 38 -10.95 -10.68 1.04
N THR A 39 -10.55 -10.28 -0.16
CA THR A 39 -9.55 -10.96 -1.00
C THR A 39 -8.41 -10.00 -1.36
N ALA A 40 -7.23 -10.54 -1.67
CA ALA A 40 -6.10 -9.72 -2.10
C ALA A 40 -6.45 -8.94 -3.37
N THR A 41 -6.64 -7.63 -3.23
CA THR A 41 -7.16 -6.76 -4.29
C THR A 41 -6.15 -5.67 -4.62
N ARG A 42 -5.93 -5.46 -5.91
CA ARG A 42 -5.04 -4.39 -6.40
C ARG A 42 -5.84 -3.10 -6.60
N PHE A 43 -5.40 -2.05 -5.92
CA PHE A 43 -5.91 -0.70 -6.08
C PHE A 43 -4.86 0.13 -6.80
N ARG A 44 -5.28 0.88 -7.83
CA ARG A 44 -4.37 1.47 -8.81
C ARG A 44 -4.41 2.99 -8.77
N GLY A 45 -3.30 3.60 -9.18
CA GLY A 45 -3.27 5.03 -9.51
C GLY A 45 -3.26 5.96 -8.30
N PHE A 46 -2.69 5.54 -7.18
CA PHE A 46 -2.44 6.44 -6.06
C PHE A 46 -1.24 7.33 -6.34
N PHE A 47 -1.21 8.49 -5.66
CA PHE A 47 -0.12 9.44 -5.71
C PHE A 47 0.59 9.48 -4.37
N SER A 48 1.93 9.41 -4.38
CA SER A 48 2.74 9.72 -3.21
C SER A 48 2.75 11.22 -2.97
N LYS A 49 3.17 11.66 -1.78
CA LYS A 49 3.44 13.08 -1.49
C LYS A 49 4.41 13.74 -2.48
N THR A 50 5.27 12.98 -3.13
CA THR A 50 6.21 13.48 -4.14
C THR A 50 5.64 13.42 -5.57
N GLY A 51 4.35 13.12 -5.73
CA GLY A 51 3.68 12.99 -7.03
C GLY A 51 3.92 11.67 -7.77
N ARG A 52 4.58 10.68 -7.14
CA ARG A 52 4.84 9.40 -7.81
C ARG A 52 3.57 8.57 -7.87
N VAL A 53 3.28 8.00 -9.04
CA VAL A 53 2.14 7.10 -9.20
C VAL A 53 2.51 5.69 -8.76
N PHE A 54 1.65 5.08 -7.94
CA PHE A 54 1.82 3.71 -7.49
C PHE A 54 0.49 3.00 -7.27
N ASP A 55 0.57 1.67 -7.24
CA ASP A 55 -0.53 0.79 -6.90
C ASP A 55 -0.20 0.07 -5.58
N ILE A 56 -1.23 -0.38 -4.86
CA ILE A 56 -1.07 -1.28 -3.71
C ILE A 56 -1.91 -2.54 -3.88
N VAL A 57 -1.46 -3.65 -3.29
CA VAL A 57 -2.29 -4.84 -3.09
C VAL A 57 -2.62 -4.95 -1.62
N ALA A 58 -3.90 -4.98 -1.28
CA ALA A 58 -4.38 -5.01 0.09
C ALA A 58 -5.42 -6.12 0.33
N LYS A 59 -5.50 -6.59 1.57
CA LYS A 59 -6.52 -7.53 2.06
C LYS A 59 -6.80 -7.22 3.53
N ASP A 60 -8.06 -7.28 3.94
CA ASP A 60 -8.43 -7.16 5.35
C ASP A 60 -8.33 -8.52 6.05
N ILE A 61 -7.70 -8.51 7.22
CA ILE A 61 -7.49 -9.67 8.10
C ILE A 61 -7.98 -9.34 9.51
N PRO A 62 -8.17 -10.34 10.40
CA PRO A 62 -8.31 -10.06 11.82
C PRO A 62 -7.13 -9.21 12.29
N GLY A 63 -7.41 -7.99 12.77
CA GLY A 63 -6.40 -7.03 13.23
C GLY A 63 -6.14 -5.84 12.30
N GLY A 64 -6.64 -5.83 11.06
CA GLY A 64 -6.59 -4.63 10.20
C GLY A 64 -6.42 -4.91 8.71
N ARG A 65 -5.99 -3.87 7.98
CA ARG A 65 -5.74 -3.91 6.54
C ARG A 65 -4.28 -4.25 6.26
N LEU A 66 -4.04 -5.44 5.73
CA LEU A 66 -2.73 -5.92 5.34
C LEU A 66 -2.37 -5.38 3.94
N VAL A 67 -1.29 -4.61 3.85
CA VAL A 67 -0.67 -4.20 2.57
C VAL A 67 0.37 -5.25 2.20
N ILE A 68 0.05 -6.01 1.17
CA ILE A 68 0.82 -7.17 0.70
C ILE A 68 2.02 -6.70 -0.13
N THR A 69 1.82 -5.79 -1.08
CA THR A 69 2.91 -5.26 -1.91
C THR A 69 2.58 -3.86 -2.45
N ILE A 70 3.62 -3.16 -2.93
CA ILE A 70 3.56 -1.84 -3.58
C ILE A 70 4.14 -1.97 -4.99
N ILE A 71 3.51 -1.30 -5.96
CA ILE A 71 3.90 -1.33 -7.37
C ILE A 71 3.94 0.09 -7.91
N GLY A 72 5.10 0.70 -7.83
CA GLY A 72 5.46 1.98 -8.43
C GLY A 72 5.52 1.87 -9.94
N LYS A 73 5.10 2.95 -10.59
CA LYS A 73 5.25 3.18 -12.02
C LYS A 73 6.54 3.95 -12.32
#